data_AF-A0A182EBW6-F1
#
_entry.id   AF-A0A182EBW6-F1
#
_cell.length_a   1.000
_cell.length_b   1.000
_cell.length_c   1.000
_cell.angle_alpha   90.00
_cell.angle_beta   90.00
_cell.angle_gamma   90.00
#
_symmetry.space_group_name_H-M   'P 1'
#
loop_
_entity.id
_entity.type
_entity.pdbx_description
1 polymer ?
#
loop_
_entity_poly.entity_id
_entity_poly.type
_entity_poly.pdbx_seq_one_letter_code
_entity_poly.pdbx_strand_id
1 'polypeptide(L)'
;MVLLEDAHTIEKAHKILLQKNQSTTGYYRLLHRIRGYVWAQSQFCIVPMLRATVTHCIVAITEIFSKRESDMTLAIIQLDAVEDIPESTLGEYSNLFYKVAPTSASLYLDL
;
A
#
# COMPACT_ATOMS: atom_id res chain seq x y z
N MET A 1 3.34 -4.50 -3.94
CA MET A 1 2.98 -5.95 -3.97
C MET A 1 3.70 -6.64 -2.81
N VAL A 2 3.08 -7.58 -2.10
CA VAL A 2 3.70 -8.25 -0.93
C VAL A 2 4.46 -9.49 -1.40
N LEU A 3 5.60 -9.81 -0.76
CA LEU A 3 6.34 -11.03 -1.06
C LEU A 3 5.50 -12.26 -0.65
N LEU A 4 5.55 -13.32 -1.48
CA LEU A 4 4.71 -14.51 -1.31
C LEU A 4 4.82 -15.15 0.09
N GLU A 5 6.03 -15.22 0.63
CA GLU A 5 6.30 -15.77 1.96
C GLU A 5 5.55 -15.03 3.08
N ASP A 6 5.28 -13.74 2.90
CA ASP A 6 4.63 -12.90 3.91
C ASP A 6 3.12 -12.75 3.68
N ALA A 7 2.56 -13.41 2.66
CA ALA A 7 1.14 -13.31 2.32
C ALA A 7 0.24 -13.72 3.49
N HIS A 8 0.64 -14.72 4.27
CA HIS A 8 -0.12 -15.18 5.43
C HIS A 8 -0.23 -14.12 6.54
N THR A 9 0.79 -13.27 6.70
CA THR A 9 0.77 -12.15 7.66
C THR A 9 -0.35 -11.16 7.33
N ILE A 10 -0.51 -10.85 6.04
CA ILE A 10 -1.55 -9.95 5.55
C ILE A 10 -2.93 -10.62 5.65
N GLU A 11 -3.03 -11.90 5.27
CA GLU A 11 -4.27 -12.67 5.35
C GLU A 11 -4.81 -12.71 6.80
N LYS A 12 -3.94 -12.98 7.78
CA LYS A 12 -4.31 -13.00 9.19
C LYS A 12 -4.81 -11.64 9.67
N ALA A 13 -4.12 -10.56 9.31
CA ALA A 13 -4.56 -9.21 9.63
C ALA A 13 -5.92 -8.89 8.98
N HIS A 14 -6.12 -9.27 7.72
CA HIS A 14 -7.39 -9.09 7.02
C HIS A 14 -8.55 -9.84 7.69
N LYS A 15 -8.34 -11.08 8.16
CA LYS A 15 -9.37 -11.81 8.94
C LYS A 15 -9.72 -11.08 10.24
N ILE A 16 -8.73 -10.55 10.95
CA ILE A 16 -8.95 -9.76 12.17
C ILE A 16 -9.71 -8.47 11.84
N LEU A 17 -9.34 -7.79 10.76
CA LEU A 17 -10.00 -6.58 10.27
C LEU A 17 -11.50 -6.80 10.06
N LEU A 18 -11.89 -7.89 9.40
CA LEU A 18 -13.30 -8.19 9.16
C LEU A 18 -14.08 -8.51 10.46
N GLN A 19 -13.40 -9.01 11.49
CA GLN A 19 -14.03 -9.34 12.78
C GLN A 19 -14.10 -8.14 13.73
N LYS A 20 -13.10 -7.25 13.68
CA LYS A 20 -12.92 -6.17 14.68
C LYS A 20 -13.00 -4.77 14.08
N ASN A 21 -13.23 -4.65 12.77
CA ASN A 21 -13.18 -3.40 11.97
C ASN A 21 -11.82 -2.71 11.92
N GLN A 22 -10.84 -3.14 12.71
CA GLN A 22 -9.47 -2.63 12.70
C GLN A 22 -8.46 -3.76 12.93
N SER A 23 -7.29 -3.63 12.33
CA SER A 23 -6.18 -4.57 12.56
C SER A 23 -4.84 -3.93 12.23
N THR A 24 -3.76 -4.57 12.68
CA THR A 24 -2.40 -4.20 12.33
C THR A 24 -1.67 -5.45 11.86
N THR A 25 -0.93 -5.35 10.76
CA THR A 25 -0.13 -6.47 10.25
C THR A 25 1.10 -6.69 11.13
N GLY A 26 1.70 -7.88 11.05
CA GLY A 26 3.12 -8.02 11.38
C GLY A 26 3.99 -7.28 10.36
N TYR A 27 5.31 -7.28 10.59
CA TYR A 27 6.25 -6.80 9.59
C TYR A 27 6.24 -7.72 8.37
N TYR A 28 6.23 -7.11 7.17
CA TYR A 28 6.23 -7.83 5.91
C TYR A 28 7.11 -7.12 4.89
N ARG A 29 7.52 -7.86 3.86
CA ARG A 29 8.33 -7.36 2.75
C ARG A 29 7.41 -6.86 1.64
N LEU A 30 7.47 -5.56 1.40
CA LEU A 30 6.79 -4.89 0.30
C LEU A 30 7.76 -4.80 -0.88
N LEU A 31 7.43 -5.48 -1.98
CA LEU A 31 8.23 -5.50 -3.20
C LEU A 31 8.29 -4.11 -3.82
N HIS A 32 9.51 -3.72 -4.18
CA HIS A 32 9.76 -2.53 -4.98
C HIS A 32 9.44 -2.81 -6.45
N ARG A 33 9.10 -1.78 -7.24
CA ARG A 33 8.74 -1.97 -8.66
C ARG A 33 9.83 -2.62 -9.48
N ILE A 34 11.09 -2.24 -9.25
CA ILE A 34 12.24 -2.72 -10.01
C ILE A 34 12.81 -4.01 -9.41
N ARG A 35 13.52 -3.95 -8.30
CA ARG A 35 14.16 -5.11 -7.65
C ARG A 35 14.14 -4.91 -6.13
N GLY A 36 14.23 -6.01 -5.40
CA GLY A 36 14.26 -5.99 -3.94
C GLY A 36 12.92 -5.66 -3.27
N TYR A 37 13.01 -5.31 -2.00
CA TYR A 37 11.87 -5.02 -1.13
C TYR A 37 12.21 -3.98 -0.05
N VAL A 38 11.20 -3.51 0.67
CA VAL A 38 11.35 -2.77 1.93
C VAL A 38 10.53 -3.45 3.02
N TRP A 39 10.95 -3.31 4.27
CA TRP A 39 10.16 -3.72 5.43
C TRP A 39 9.06 -2.69 5.70
N ALA A 40 7.84 -3.18 5.84
CA ALA A 40 6.67 -2.37 6.08
C ALA A 40 5.73 -3.00 7.11
N GLN A 41 4.86 -2.18 7.70
CA GLN A 41 3.70 -2.60 8.49
C GLN A 41 2.51 -1.76 8.08
N SER A 42 1.33 -2.39 8.01
CA SER A 42 0.09 -1.69 7.71
C SER A 42 -0.89 -1.75 8.86
N GLN A 43 -1.52 -0.63 9.14
CA GLN A 43 -2.71 -0.54 9.97
C GLN A 43 -3.93 -0.46 9.06
N PHE A 44 -4.89 -1.36 9.24
CA PHE A 44 -6.11 -1.42 8.46
C PHE A 44 -7.31 -0.99 9.31
N CYS A 45 -8.21 -0.22 8.70
CA CYS A 45 -9.49 0.17 9.30
C CYS A 45 -10.59 0.12 8.23
N ILE A 46 -11.76 -0.40 8.59
CA ILE A 46 -12.97 -0.29 7.76
C ILE A 46 -13.65 1.03 8.09
N VAL A 47 -13.88 1.86 7.07
CA VAL A 47 -14.59 3.13 7.20
C VAL A 47 -15.85 3.13 6.33
N PRO A 48 -16.97 3.70 6.80
CA PRO A 48 -18.18 3.83 5.99
C PRO A 48 -17.98 4.92 4.93
N MET A 49 -18.39 4.65 3.68
CA MET A 49 -18.27 5.61 2.59
C MET A 49 -19.63 6.30 2.36
N LEU A 50 -19.89 7.34 3.16
CA LEU A 50 -21.21 7.98 3.31
C LEU A 50 -21.77 8.63 2.02
N ARG A 51 -20.95 8.82 0.99
CA ARG A 51 -21.32 9.49 -0.27
C ARG A 51 -21.27 8.58 -1.50
N ALA A 52 -21.05 7.28 -1.33
CA ALA A 52 -20.93 6.32 -2.43
C ALA A 52 -21.96 5.19 -2.33
N THR A 53 -22.17 4.49 -3.45
CA THR A 53 -23.00 3.27 -3.52
C THR A 53 -22.37 2.09 -2.78
N VAL A 54 -21.03 2.06 -2.70
CA VAL A 54 -20.28 1.13 -1.86
C VAL A 54 -20.39 1.57 -0.40
N THR A 55 -20.80 0.66 0.48
CA THR A 55 -21.16 1.01 1.86
C THR A 55 -19.95 1.21 2.77
N HIS A 56 -18.83 0.53 2.50
CA HIS A 56 -17.62 0.57 3.32
C HIS A 56 -16.36 0.44 2.46
N CYS A 57 -15.25 1.05 2.88
CA CYS A 57 -13.93 0.83 2.29
C CYS A 57 -12.89 0.50 3.36
N ILE A 58 -11.81 -0.17 2.97
CA ILE A 58 -10.67 -0.45 3.84
C ILE A 58 -9.61 0.62 3.60
N VAL A 59 -9.24 1.34 4.65
CA VAL A 59 -8.12 2.26 4.65
C VAL A 59 -6.90 1.55 5.23
N ALA A 60 -5.78 1.65 4.53
CA ALA A 60 -4.50 1.09 4.93
C ALA A 60 -3.45 2.19 5.10
N ILE A 61 -2.97 2.38 6.32
CA ILE A 61 -1.83 3.25 6.61
C ILE A 61 -0.60 2.35 6.64
N THR A 62 0.35 2.56 5.72
CA THR A 62 1.55 1.72 5.61
C THR A 62 2.79 2.51 5.99
N GLU A 63 3.47 2.07 7.05
CA GLU A 63 4.72 2.63 7.52
C GLU A 63 5.89 1.79 6.98
N ILE A 64 6.96 2.48 6.57
CA ILE A 64 8.15 1.87 5.97
C ILE A 64 9.31 2.01 6.95
N PHE A 65 9.96 0.90 7.29
CA PHE A 65 11.01 0.86 8.32
C PHE A 65 12.42 0.72 7.75
N SER A 66 12.56 0.32 6.48
CA SER A 66 13.87 0.08 5.86
C SER A 66 14.07 0.85 4.56
N LYS A 67 15.33 1.05 4.20
CA LYS A 67 15.72 1.34 2.81
C LYS A 67 15.46 0.09 1.95
N ARG A 68 15.55 0.25 0.62
CA ARG A 68 15.47 -0.88 -0.32
C ARG A 68 16.54 -1.90 0.02
N GLU A 69 16.12 -3.12 0.33
CA GLU A 69 16.95 -4.28 0.57
C GLU A 69 16.90 -5.22 -0.62
N SER A 70 18.02 -5.88 -0.91
CA SER A 70 18.23 -6.76 -2.06
C SER A 70 18.15 -6.03 -3.42
N ASP A 71 19.01 -6.43 -4.36
CA ASP A 71 18.96 -5.99 -5.76
C ASP A 71 18.55 -7.16 -6.69
N MET A 72 17.89 -8.17 -6.13
CA MET A 72 17.41 -9.33 -6.87
C MET A 72 15.97 -9.10 -7.35
N THR A 73 15.63 -9.67 -8.50
CA THR A 73 14.23 -9.81 -8.94
C THR A 73 13.60 -10.96 -8.17
N LEU A 74 12.54 -10.67 -7.43
CA LEU A 74 11.83 -11.61 -6.55
C LEU A 74 10.46 -12.01 -7.11
N ALA A 75 9.93 -11.27 -8.09
CA ALA A 75 8.64 -11.58 -8.70
C ALA A 75 8.60 -11.22 -10.19
N ILE A 76 7.67 -11.82 -10.93
CA ILE A 76 7.52 -11.59 -12.38
C ILE A 76 7.23 -10.12 -12.71
N ILE A 77 6.46 -9.43 -11.88
CA ILE A 77 6.12 -8.01 -12.07
C ILE A 77 7.33 -7.06 -12.11
N GLN A 78 8.48 -7.52 -11.60
CA GLN A 78 9.72 -6.77 -11.54
C GLN A 78 10.56 -6.89 -12.82
N LEU A 79 10.21 -7.81 -13.73
CA LEU A 79 11.00 -8.07 -14.95
C LEU A 79 10.88 -6.95 -15.99
N ASP A 80 9.71 -6.32 -16.10
CA ASP A 80 9.43 -5.25 -17.09
C ASP A 80 9.63 -3.84 -16.53
N ALA A 81 10.19 -3.73 -15.32
CA ALA A 81 10.35 -2.45 -14.67
C ALA A 81 11.48 -1.64 -15.32
N VAL A 82 11.11 -0.56 -16.01
CA VAL A 82 12.05 0.46 -16.48
C VAL A 82 12.82 1.02 -15.28
N GLU A 83 14.14 1.19 -15.41
CA GLU A 83 14.96 1.83 -14.38
C GLU A 83 14.43 3.24 -14.11
N ASP A 84 13.90 3.47 -12.90
CA ASP A 84 13.60 4.82 -12.42
C ASP A 84 14.90 5.50 -11.98
N ILE A 85 14.93 6.82 -12.14
CA ILE A 85 15.98 7.73 -11.67
C ILE A 85 16.34 7.37 -10.19
N PRO A 86 17.64 7.33 -9.82
CA PRO A 86 18.15 6.73 -8.57
C PRO A 86 17.56 7.25 -7.25
N GLU A 87 16.76 8.32 -7.25
CA GLU A 87 16.18 8.95 -6.05
C GLU A 87 14.74 8.58 -5.74
N SER A 88 14.07 7.75 -6.55
CA SER A 88 12.70 7.31 -6.27
C SER A 88 12.64 6.37 -5.07
N THR A 89 12.62 6.98 -3.89
CA THR A 89 12.27 6.34 -2.63
C THR A 89 10.78 6.04 -2.66
N LEU A 90 10.36 4.96 -1.98
CA LEU A 90 8.96 4.57 -1.92
C LEU A 90 8.03 5.70 -1.39
N GLY A 91 8.58 6.72 -0.71
CA GLY A 91 7.85 7.95 -0.35
C GLY A 91 7.35 8.76 -1.57
N GLU A 92 8.06 8.72 -2.69
CA GLU A 92 7.63 9.36 -3.94
C GLU A 92 6.48 8.62 -4.63
N TYR A 93 6.26 7.32 -4.32
CA TYR A 93 5.07 6.59 -4.79
C TYR A 93 3.79 7.22 -4.28
N SER A 94 3.76 7.66 -3.01
CA SER A 94 2.60 8.37 -2.46
C SER A 94 2.30 9.63 -3.29
N ASN A 95 3.33 10.45 -3.54
CA ASN A 95 3.17 11.69 -4.30
C ASN A 95 2.76 11.46 -5.76
N LEU A 96 3.30 10.44 -6.44
CA LEU A 96 2.95 10.13 -7.83
C LEU A 96 1.55 9.51 -7.96
N PHE A 97 1.13 8.67 -7.01
CA PHE A 97 -0.21 8.07 -7.00
C PHE A 97 -1.30 9.13 -6.78
N TYR A 98 -1.06 10.11 -5.90
CA TYR A 98 -1.98 11.23 -5.70
C TYR A 98 -1.88 12.34 -6.77
N LYS A 99 -0.78 12.45 -7.53
CA LYS A 99 -0.63 13.43 -8.62
C LYS A 99 -1.55 13.16 -9.82
N VAL A 100 -1.93 11.90 -10.02
CA VAL A 100 -2.80 11.45 -11.12
C VAL A 100 -4.26 11.31 -10.67
N ALA A 101 -4.55 11.50 -9.37
CA ALA A 101 -5.93 11.63 -8.92
C ALA A 101 -6.54 12.88 -9.60
N PRO A 102 -7.70 12.76 -10.27
CA PRO A 102 -8.32 13.90 -10.92
C PRO A 102 -8.54 15.01 -9.88
N THR A 103 -8.07 16.22 -10.18
CA THR A 103 -8.19 17.43 -9.36
C THR A 103 -9.64 17.92 -9.23
N SER A 104 -10.63 17.05 -9.39
CA SER A 104 -12.04 17.39 -9.43
C SER A 104 -12.87 16.41 -8.60
N ALA A 105 -12.57 16.32 -7.31
CA ALA A 105 -13.66 16.22 -6.36
C ALA A 105 -14.02 17.66 -5.99
N SER A 106 -14.98 18.25 -6.71
CA SER A 106 -15.52 19.56 -6.38
C SER A 106 -15.98 19.55 -4.92
N LEU A 107 -15.23 20.25 -4.06
CA LEU A 107 -15.63 20.56 -2.70
C LEU A 107 -16.77 21.59 -2.80
N TYR A 108 -17.99 21.11 -3.05
CA TYR A 108 -19.18 21.86 -2.66
C TYR A 108 -19.31 21.74 -1.14
N LEU A 109 -18.57 22.61 -0.44
CA LEU A 109 -18.87 23.04 0.91
C LEU A 109 -19.70 24.32 0.77
N ASP A 110 -21.02 24.15 0.58
CA ASP A 110 -21.99 25.23 0.78
C ASP A 110 -22.87 24.85 1.98
N LEU A 111 -22.59 25.49 3.12
CA LEU A 111 -23.54 25.75 4.21
C LEU A 111 -23.30 27.19 4.67
#